data_AF-A0A0C3FP84-F1
#
_entry.id   AF-A0A0C3FP84-F1
#
_cell.length_a   1.000
_cell.length_b   1.000
_cell.length_c   1.000
_cell.angle_alpha   90.00
_cell.angle_beta   90.00
_cell.angle_gamma   90.00
#
_symmetry.space_group_name_H-M   'P 1'
#
loop_
_entity.id
_entity.type
_entity.pdbx_description
1 polymer ?
#
loop_
_entity_poly.entity_id
_entity_poly.type
_entity_poly.pdbx_seq_one_letter_code
_entity_poly.pdbx_strand_id
1 'polypeptide(L)' 'KFFPRYDGPYTVINAHPETSNYTLELPNSPNIFPTFHSSELKPHFANDRSLFPSREMAEPQPVVTDQGLEEYLVQDIIDS' A
#
# COMPACT_ATOMS: atom_id res chain seq x y z
N LYS A 1 17.70 9.56 15.03
CA LYS A 1 17.22 10.49 13.96
C LYS A 1 16.24 9.71 13.10
N PHE A 2 14.97 10.14 13.01
CA PHE A 2 13.99 9.47 12.16
C PHE A 2 14.19 9.92 10.72
N PHE A 3 14.34 8.97 9.80
CA PHE A 3 14.33 9.24 8.38
C PHE A 3 12.88 9.31 7.92
N PRO A 4 12.50 10.28 7.05
CA PRO A 4 11.19 10.30 6.45
C PRO A 4 10.91 8.95 5.79
N ARG A 5 9.80 8.31 6.16
CA ARG A 5 9.29 7.12 5.49
C ARG A 5 8.06 7.55 4.70
N TYR A 6 8.01 7.16 3.43
CA TYR A 6 6.81 7.31 2.62
C TYR A 6 5.76 6.31 3.11
N ASP A 7 4.52 6.76 3.19
CA ASP A 7 3.38 5.93 3.55
C ASP A 7 2.55 5.64 2.30
N GLY A 8 2.16 4.37 2.16
CA GLY A 8 1.23 3.86 1.15
C GLY A 8 1.58 4.09 -0.33
N PRO A 9 1.04 3.24 -1.22
CA PRO A 9 0.58 3.71 -2.51
C PRO A 9 -0.79 4.38 -2.31
N TYR A 10 -0.92 5.62 -2.77
CA TYR A 10 -2.20 6.33 -2.84
C TYR A 10 -2.52 6.71 -4.27
N THR A 11 -3.80 6.70 -4.62
CA THR A 11 -4.28 7.13 -5.92
C THR A 11 -4.30 8.65 -5.99
N VAL A 12 -3.79 9.23 -7.08
CA VAL A 12 -3.93 10.65 -7.37
C VAL A 12 -5.31 10.90 -7.96
N ILE A 13 -6.14 11.69 -7.27
CA ILE A 13 -7.50 12.04 -7.73
C ILE A 13 -7.55 13.39 -8.45
N ASN A 14 -6.58 14.28 -8.20
CA ASN A 14 -6.46 15.54 -8.91
C ASN A 14 -4.98 15.96 -9.04
N ALA A 15 -4.62 16.55 -10.18
CA ALA A 15 -3.27 16.99 -10.47
C ALA A 15 -3.28 18.46 -10.90
N HIS A 16 -2.37 19.23 -10.32
CA HIS A 16 -2.12 20.65 -10.61
C HIS A 16 -0.65 20.83 -11.02
N PRO A 17 -0.24 20.36 -12.22
CA PRO A 17 1.16 20.35 -12.63
C PRO A 17 1.80 21.74 -12.66
N GLU A 18 1.00 22.78 -12.92
CA GLU A 18 1.42 24.18 -12.95
C GLU A 18 1.98 24.67 -11.61
N THR A 19 1.52 24.10 -10.51
CA THR A 19 2.01 24.39 -9.15
C THR A 19 2.68 23.19 -8.51
N SER A 20 2.85 22.09 -9.26
CA SER A 20 3.41 20.82 -8.77
C SER A 20 2.66 20.24 -7.56
N ASN A 21 1.34 20.48 -7.47
CA ASN A 21 0.51 19.97 -6.39
C ASN A 21 -0.39 18.82 -6.86
N TYR A 22 -0.57 17.81 -6.00
CA TYR A 22 -1.37 16.62 -6.31
C TYR A 22 -2.24 16.28 -5.11
N THR A 23 -3.50 15.96 -5.37
CA THR A 23 -4.46 15.52 -4.35
C THR A 23 -4.58 14.01 -4.38
N LEU A 24 -4.42 13.38 -3.21
CA LEU A 24 -4.47 11.94 -3.01
C LEU A 24 -5.82 11.48 -2.45
N GLU A 25 -6.21 10.26 -2.77
CA GLU A 25 -7.31 9.55 -2.10
C GLU A 25 -6.79 8.96 -0.77
N LEU A 26 -7.27 9.49 0.36
CA LEU A 26 -6.84 9.09 1.71
C LEU A 26 -8.02 8.55 2.54
N PRO A 27 -8.58 7.37 2.22
CA PRO A 27 -9.79 6.86 2.87
C PRO A 27 -9.61 6.62 4.38
N ASN A 28 -8.38 6.28 4.79
CA ASN A 28 -8.04 5.97 6.18
C ASN A 28 -7.56 7.19 6.98
N SER A 29 -7.58 8.40 6.41
CA SER A 29 -7.00 9.59 7.06
C SER A 29 -7.85 10.84 6.83
N PRO A 30 -9.08 10.89 7.35
CA PRO A 30 -10.03 11.98 7.11
C PRO A 30 -9.58 13.35 7.67
N ASN A 31 -8.62 13.37 8.60
CA ASN A 31 -8.13 14.59 9.27
C ASN A 31 -6.89 15.20 8.59
N ILE A 32 -6.47 14.68 7.43
CA ILE A 32 -5.28 15.17 6.70
C ILE A 32 -5.73 15.95 5.48
N PHE A 33 -5.07 17.08 5.21
CA PHE A 33 -5.24 17.78 3.94
C PHE A 33 -4.62 16.95 2.81
N PRO A 34 -5.39 16.45 1.83
CA PRO A 34 -4.93 15.43 0.90
C PRO A 34 -4.05 15.95 -0.25
N THR A 35 -3.80 17.26 -0.31
CA THR A 35 -3.01 17.87 -1.39
C THR A 35 -1.58 18.12 -0.95
N PHE A 36 -0.64 17.57 -1.72
CA PHE A 36 0.79 17.61 -1.43
C PHE A 36 1.57 18.15 -2.64
N HIS A 37 2.67 18.83 -2.36
CA HIS A 37 3.63 19.21 -3.39
C HIS A 37 4.44 17.98 -3.85
N SER A 38 4.87 17.95 -5.10
CA SER A 38 5.60 16.84 -5.72
C SER A 38 6.88 16.42 -4.97
N SER A 39 7.51 17.34 -4.22
CA SER A 39 8.68 17.06 -3.38
C SER A 39 8.40 16.09 -2.23
N GLU A 40 7.16 16.03 -1.75
CA GLU A 40 6.73 15.15 -0.67
C GLU A 40 6.22 13.79 -1.20
N LEU A 41 6.14 13.64 -2.52
CA LEU A 41 5.59 12.45 -3.17
C LEU A 41 6.69 11.63 -3.85
N LYS A 42 6.44 10.33 -3.97
CA LYS A 42 7.28 9.44 -4.76
C LYS A 42 6.39 8.51 -5.59
N PRO A 43 6.67 8.34 -6.90
CA PRO A 43 5.93 7.37 -7.69
C PRO A 43 6.12 5.96 -7.12
N HIS A 44 5.00 5.28 -6.93
CA HIS A 44 5.00 3.87 -6.56
C HIS A 44 5.24 3.01 -7.80
N PHE A 45 6.24 2.14 -7.73
CA PHE A 45 6.49 1.12 -8.75
C PHE A 45 6.30 -0.24 -8.09
N ALA A 46 5.32 -0.99 -8.57
CA ALA A 46 5.09 -2.36 -8.10
C ALA A 46 6.34 -3.22 -8.32
N ASN A 47 6.54 -4.21 -7.44
CA ASN A 47 7.67 -5.11 -7.57
C ASN A 47 7.52 -5.99 -8.82
N ASP A 48 8.52 -5.97 -9.70
CA ASP A 48 8.61 -6.92 -10.81
C ASP A 48 9.15 -8.26 -10.29
N ARG A 49 8.29 -9.28 -10.26
CA ARG A 49 8.60 -10.63 -9.78
C ARG A 49 9.68 -11.32 -10.60
N SER A 50 9.76 -11.03 -11.90
CA SER A 50 10.74 -11.67 -12.79
C SER A 50 12.16 -11.16 -12.54
N LEU A 51 12.29 -9.87 -12.19
CA LEU A 51 13.58 -9.21 -11.98
C LEU A 51 14.02 -9.25 -10.52
N PHE A 52 13.09 -9.22 -9.57
CA PHE A 52 13.37 -9.13 -8.14
C PHE A 52 12.52 -10.09 -7.30
N PRO A 53 12.69 -11.42 -7.46
CA PRO A 53 11.93 -12.42 -6.72
C PRO A 53 12.20 -12.34 -5.20
N SER A 54 13.35 -11.83 -4.77
CA SER A 54 13.72 -11.69 -3.35
C SER A 54 13.11 -10.46 -2.64
N ARG A 55 12.38 -9.59 -3.37
CA ARG A 55 11.72 -8.40 -2.79
C ARG A 55 10.28 -8.67 -2.35
N GLU A 56 9.74 -9.82 -2.73
CA GLU A 56 8.45 -10.29 -2.24
C GLU A 56 8.70 -11.03 -0.91
N MET A 57 7.93 -10.69 0.12
CA MET A 57 7.94 -11.50 1.33
C MET A 57 7.37 -12.87 0.97
N ALA A 58 8.04 -13.94 1.40
CA ALA A 58 7.45 -15.26 1.29
C ALA A 58 6.09 -15.23 1.98
N GLU A 59 5.06 -15.74 1.29
CA GLU A 59 3.76 -15.94 1.92
C GLU A 59 3.99 -16.75 3.22
N PRO A 60 3.38 -16.32 4.33
CA PRO A 60 3.53 -17.05 5.58
C PRO A 60 3.12 -18.50 5.34
N GLN A 61 3.93 -19.43 5.86
CA GLN A 61 3.57 -20.84 5.81
C GLN A 61 2.20 -21.04 6.50
N PRO A 62 1.38 -21.99 6.03
CA PRO A 62 0.13 -22.35 6.70
C PRO A 62 0.36 -22.57 8.19
N VAL A 63 -0.51 -22.02 9.03
CA VAL A 63 -0.43 -22.17 10.48
C VAL A 63 -0.94 -23.56 10.83
N VAL A 64 -0.05 -24.55 10.94
CA VAL A 64 -0.44 -25.90 11.35
C VAL A 64 -1.03 -25.83 12.76
N THR A 65 -2.35 -25.94 12.87
CA THR A 65 -3.03 -26.04 14.15
C THR A 65 -2.85 -27.46 14.71
N ASP A 66 -2.43 -27.55 15.97
CA ASP A 66 -2.48 -28.82 16.69
C ASP A 66 -3.95 -29.25 16.76
N GLN A 67 -4.30 -30.40 16.16
CA GLN A 67 -5.61 -31.10 16.21
C GLN A 67 -6.52 -31.06 14.96
N GLY A 68 -5.99 -30.91 13.73
CA GLY A 68 -6.74 -31.30 12.52
C GLY A 68 -8.04 -30.52 12.27
N LEU A 69 -8.06 -29.24 12.65
CA LEU A 69 -9.11 -28.32 12.23
C LEU A 69 -8.95 -28.06 10.72
N GLU A 70 -10.06 -28.13 9.98
CA GLU A 70 -10.05 -27.78 8.55
C GLU A 70 -9.75 -26.29 8.37
N GLU A 71 -8.69 -25.99 7.61
CA GLU A 71 -8.34 -24.64 7.21
C GLU A 71 -8.95 -24.33 5.84
N TYR A 72 -9.58 -23.16 5.74
CA TYR A 72 -10.19 -22.66 4.51
C TYR A 72 -9.39 -21.46 4.01
N LEU A 73 -9.08 -21.44 2.71
CA LEU A 73 -8.51 -20.26 2.06
C LEU A 73 -9.58 -19.16 1.99
N VAL A 74 -9.28 -18.00 2.58
CA VAL A 74 -10.11 -16.81 2.41
C VAL A 74 -9.96 -16.33 0.98
N GLN A 75 -11.03 -16.42 0.19
CA GLN A 75 -11.04 -15.91 -1.18
C GLN A 75 -11.16 -14.38 -1.20
N ASP A 76 -12.15 -13.84 -0.49
CA ASP A 76 -12.43 -12.41 -0.44
C ASP A 76 -12.94 -11.99 0.95
N ILE A 77 -12.61 -10.77 1.36
CA ILE A 77 -13.20 -10.12 2.54
C ILE A 77 -14.38 -9.29 2.05
N ILE A 78 -15.60 -9.62 2.51
CA ILE A 78 -16.81 -8.84 2.24
C ILE A 78 -17.00 -7.84 3.39
N ASP A 79 -16.80 -6.55 3.13
CA ASP A 79 -17.18 -5.48 4.06
C ASP A 79 -18.71 -5.33 4.06
N SER A 80 -19.30 -5.20 5.25
CA SER A 80 -20.74 -5.20 5.49
C SER A 80 -21.38 -3.82 5.46
#